data_AF-I5BQ76-F1
#
_entry.id   AF-I5BQ76-F1
#
_cell.length_a   1.000
_cell.length_b   1.000
_cell.length_c   1.000
_cell.angle_alpha   90.00
_cell.angle_beta   90.00
_cell.angle_gamma   90.00
#
_symmetry.space_group_name_H-M   'P 1'
#
loop_
_entity.id
_entity.type
_entity.pdbx_description
1 polymer ?
#
loop_
_entity_poly.entity_id
_entity_poly.type
_entity_poly.pdbx_seq_one_letter_code
_entity_poly.pdbx_strand_id
1 'polypeptide(L)'
;MITAVNERATLELVLAATPLTVTSGDEITYTLEVRNTGNIGTGEVNVTLPLPNDTQFISATEGGVLDGLNVNWALANVPAGETLSLNLVVRSADGLADGVVIVAQARGTAAADPRGEQLSNEVRVNVNALRVANLEVLKTPAAPRVLAGESITYTIRVRNIGNAAARNVLVTDALPAGTVFESASMGGTFAAGTVSWNIAEIAAGGEATLTLVLGIPANTAAGTVIRNVAVANSADDPDGPKEN
;
A
#
# COMPACT_ATOMS: atom_id res chain seq x y z
N MET A 1 -48.77 -10.46 48.50
CA MET A 1 -47.37 -10.04 48.27
C MET A 1 -47.22 -9.91 46.77
N ILE A 2 -46.99 -8.70 46.26
CA ILE A 2 -46.79 -8.46 44.82
C ILE A 2 -45.30 -8.15 44.66
N THR A 3 -44.58 -8.99 43.93
CA THR A 3 -43.21 -8.69 43.51
C THR A 3 -43.32 -7.88 42.22
N ALA A 4 -42.84 -6.64 42.23
CA ALA A 4 -42.70 -5.86 41.01
C ALA A 4 -41.51 -6.39 40.21
N VAL A 5 -41.71 -6.64 38.91
CA VAL A 5 -40.61 -6.91 37.98
C VAL A 5 -39.97 -5.57 37.65
N ASN A 6 -38.65 -5.48 37.74
CA ASN A 6 -37.93 -4.27 37.36
C ASN A 6 -37.83 -4.21 35.83
N GLU A 7 -38.34 -3.14 35.21
CA GLU A 7 -38.25 -2.89 33.77
C GLU A 7 -37.10 -1.91 33.49
N ARG A 8 -36.16 -2.34 32.66
CA ARG A 8 -34.97 -1.54 32.29
C ARG A 8 -34.53 -1.88 30.87
N ALA A 9 -34.31 -0.86 30.05
CA ALA A 9 -33.46 -1.02 28.86
C ALA A 9 -31.99 -1.00 29.30
N THR A 10 -31.12 -1.67 28.55
CA THR A 10 -29.67 -1.62 28.81
C THR A 10 -28.94 -1.70 27.49
N LEU A 11 -28.43 -0.56 27.02
CA LEU A 11 -27.73 -0.46 25.75
C LEU A 11 -26.27 -0.93 25.90
N GLU A 12 -25.76 -1.66 24.93
CA GLU A 12 -24.36 -2.05 24.84
C GLU A 12 -23.87 -1.75 23.42
N LEU A 13 -22.64 -1.25 23.33
CA LEU A 13 -21.98 -0.94 22.06
C LEU A 13 -20.73 -1.80 21.94
N VAL A 14 -20.62 -2.52 20.84
CA VAL A 14 -19.41 -3.28 20.50
C VAL A 14 -18.97 -2.85 19.10
N LEU A 15 -17.78 -2.23 19.02
CA LEU A 15 -17.19 -1.77 17.78
C LEU A 15 -16.08 -2.72 17.35
N ALA A 16 -16.17 -3.21 16.14
CA ALA A 16 -15.15 -4.01 15.48
C ALA A 16 -14.70 -3.33 14.18
N ALA A 17 -13.51 -3.69 13.70
CA ALA A 17 -13.00 -3.24 12.42
C ALA A 17 -12.45 -4.43 11.62
N THR A 18 -12.65 -4.39 10.30
CA THR A 18 -12.11 -5.38 9.37
C THR A 18 -11.59 -4.69 8.11
N PRO A 19 -10.33 -4.98 7.69
CA PRO A 19 -9.29 -5.70 8.44
C PRO A 19 -8.73 -4.86 9.62
N LEU A 20 -8.00 -5.50 10.56
CA LEU A 20 -7.30 -4.82 11.67
C LEU A 20 -5.90 -4.30 11.29
N THR A 21 -5.45 -4.62 10.08
CA THR A 21 -4.20 -4.14 9.49
C THR A 21 -4.46 -3.78 8.04
N VAL A 22 -4.05 -2.58 7.63
CA VAL A 22 -4.23 -2.04 6.27
C VAL A 22 -2.95 -1.43 5.74
N THR A 23 -2.87 -1.26 4.43
CA THR A 23 -1.95 -0.33 3.76
C THR A 23 -2.68 0.96 3.38
N SER A 24 -1.92 2.01 3.05
CA SER A 24 -2.51 3.29 2.61
C SER A 24 -3.41 3.09 1.40
N GLY A 25 -4.62 3.67 1.43
CA GLY A 25 -5.61 3.56 0.37
C GLY A 25 -6.55 2.36 0.50
N ASP A 26 -6.31 1.42 1.43
CA ASP A 26 -7.21 0.29 1.67
C ASP A 26 -8.52 0.75 2.36
N GLU A 27 -9.57 -0.03 2.14
CA GLU A 27 -10.87 0.16 2.79
C GLU A 27 -10.91 -0.54 4.16
N ILE A 28 -11.53 0.13 5.13
CA ILE A 28 -11.79 -0.38 6.47
C ILE A 28 -13.30 -0.38 6.67
N THR A 29 -13.85 -1.54 7.04
CA THR A 29 -15.24 -1.65 7.50
C THR A 29 -15.28 -1.69 9.01
N TYR A 30 -15.90 -0.68 9.61
CA TYR A 30 -16.25 -0.64 11.01
C TYR A 30 -17.66 -1.20 11.20
N THR A 31 -17.78 -2.25 12.00
CA THR A 31 -19.07 -2.86 12.37
C THR A 31 -19.36 -2.52 13.83
N LEU A 32 -20.44 -1.78 14.05
CA LEU A 32 -20.94 -1.41 15.37
C LEU A 32 -22.19 -2.21 15.68
N GLU A 33 -22.09 -3.10 16.67
CA GLU A 33 -23.25 -3.78 17.23
C GLU A 33 -23.86 -2.92 18.34
N VAL A 34 -25.15 -2.60 18.17
CA VAL A 34 -25.98 -1.86 19.11
C VAL A 34 -26.96 -2.85 19.72
N ARG A 35 -26.71 -3.25 20.97
CA ARG A 35 -27.45 -4.33 21.63
C ARG A 35 -28.27 -3.82 22.78
N ASN A 36 -29.52 -4.29 22.89
CA ASN A 36 -30.32 -4.08 24.08
C ASN A 36 -30.33 -5.35 24.93
N THR A 37 -29.58 -5.34 26.03
CA THR A 37 -29.52 -6.44 27.01
C THR A 37 -30.58 -6.33 28.10
N GLY A 38 -31.39 -5.27 28.06
CA GLY A 38 -32.51 -5.04 28.96
C GLY A 38 -33.76 -5.86 28.60
N ASN A 39 -34.80 -5.70 29.40
CA ASN A 39 -36.08 -6.42 29.27
C ASN A 39 -37.23 -5.58 28.69
N ILE A 40 -36.97 -4.31 28.36
CA ILE A 40 -37.86 -3.44 27.59
C ILE A 40 -37.10 -2.79 26.43
N GLY A 41 -37.80 -2.24 25.43
CA GLY A 41 -37.18 -1.51 24.32
C GLY A 41 -36.42 -0.26 24.77
N THR A 42 -35.38 0.12 24.04
CA THR A 42 -34.54 1.29 24.35
C THR A 42 -35.22 2.64 24.12
N GLY A 43 -36.33 2.66 23.36
CA GLY A 43 -36.79 3.90 22.73
C GLY A 43 -35.74 4.45 21.77
N GLU A 44 -35.80 5.74 21.49
CA GLU A 44 -34.88 6.40 20.56
C GLU A 44 -33.42 6.20 21.00
N VAL A 45 -32.59 5.76 20.05
CA VAL A 45 -31.14 5.59 20.22
C VAL A 45 -30.44 6.50 19.23
N ASN A 46 -29.54 7.33 19.75
CA ASN A 46 -28.66 8.17 18.94
C ASN A 46 -27.25 7.62 19.03
N VAL A 47 -26.65 7.32 17.87
CA VAL A 47 -25.28 6.83 17.75
C VAL A 47 -24.48 7.78 16.88
N THR A 48 -23.28 8.12 17.32
CA THR A 48 -22.32 8.93 16.57
C THR A 48 -21.00 8.20 16.48
N LEU A 49 -20.48 8.05 15.27
CA LEU A 49 -19.13 7.58 14.99
C LEU A 49 -18.39 8.66 14.18
N PRO A 50 -17.52 9.47 14.82
CA PRO A 50 -16.65 10.38 14.09
C PRO A 50 -15.80 9.60 13.10
N LEU A 51 -15.60 10.14 11.90
CA LEU A 51 -14.64 9.63 10.95
C LEU A 51 -13.27 9.60 11.63
N PRO A 52 -12.60 8.44 11.69
CA PRO A 52 -11.25 8.37 12.20
C PRO A 52 -10.32 9.32 11.44
N ASN A 53 -9.32 9.88 12.12
CA ASN A 53 -8.28 10.64 11.45
C ASN A 53 -7.64 9.79 10.32
N ASP A 54 -7.17 10.47 9.28
CA ASP A 54 -6.53 9.83 8.13
C ASP A 54 -7.45 8.85 7.37
N THR A 55 -8.77 9.10 7.40
CA THR A 55 -9.74 8.33 6.61
C THR A 55 -10.69 9.22 5.81
N GLN A 56 -11.27 8.63 4.76
CA GLN A 56 -12.29 9.24 3.91
C GLN A 56 -13.56 8.39 3.96
N PHE A 57 -14.71 9.02 4.13
CA PHE A 57 -16.01 8.33 4.13
C PHE A 57 -16.30 7.66 2.78
N ILE A 58 -16.79 6.42 2.80
CA ILE A 58 -17.33 5.73 1.62
C ILE A 58 -18.84 5.54 1.78
N SER A 59 -19.28 4.84 2.82
CA SER A 59 -20.69 4.49 3.00
C SER A 59 -21.05 4.19 4.45
N ALA A 60 -22.34 4.28 4.77
CA ALA A 60 -22.91 3.81 6.03
C ALA A 60 -24.24 3.08 5.79
N THR A 61 -24.52 2.06 6.58
CA THR A 61 -25.82 1.33 6.54
C THR A 61 -26.84 1.94 7.50
N GLU A 62 -28.07 1.41 7.50
CA GLU A 62 -29.13 1.76 8.47
C GLU A 62 -29.44 3.26 8.57
N GLY A 63 -29.33 3.96 7.43
CA GLY A 63 -29.63 5.39 7.36
C GLY A 63 -28.61 6.28 8.06
N GLY A 64 -27.37 5.81 8.28
CA GLY A 64 -26.28 6.64 8.79
C GLY A 64 -26.03 7.85 7.90
N VAL A 65 -26.08 9.05 8.48
CA VAL A 65 -25.87 10.32 7.77
C VAL A 65 -24.56 10.93 8.19
N LEU A 66 -23.71 11.25 7.21
CA LEU A 66 -22.51 12.05 7.43
C LEU A 66 -22.89 13.53 7.57
N ASP A 67 -22.57 14.12 8.73
CA ASP A 67 -22.67 15.55 9.01
C ASP A 67 -21.30 16.08 9.47
N GLY A 68 -20.66 16.88 8.61
CA GLY A 68 -19.26 17.26 8.78
C GLY A 68 -18.34 16.04 8.77
N LEU A 69 -17.74 15.73 9.92
CA LEU A 69 -16.89 14.55 10.13
C LEU A 69 -17.56 13.49 11.02
N ASN A 70 -18.84 13.63 11.35
CA ASN A 70 -19.55 12.71 12.22
C ASN A 70 -20.58 11.91 11.43
N VAL A 71 -20.50 10.58 11.49
CA VAL A 71 -21.56 9.71 10.99
C VAL A 71 -22.55 9.48 12.11
N ASN A 72 -23.81 9.88 11.90
CA ASN A 72 -24.86 9.82 12.91
C ASN A 72 -25.97 8.86 12.49
N TRP A 73 -26.41 8.01 13.41
CA TRP A 73 -27.60 7.16 13.27
C TRP A 73 -28.62 7.55 14.32
N ALA A 74 -29.87 7.74 13.88
CA ALA A 74 -31.03 7.91 14.73
C ALA A 74 -31.93 6.68 14.57
N LEU A 75 -31.92 5.80 15.56
CA LEU A 75 -32.69 4.55 15.56
C LEU A 75 -33.92 4.75 16.43
N ALA A 76 -35.10 4.43 15.91
CA ALA A 76 -36.35 4.65 16.66
C ALA A 76 -36.47 3.77 17.92
N ASN A 77 -35.97 2.53 17.85
CA ASN A 77 -35.98 1.57 18.96
C ASN A 77 -35.06 0.38 18.68
N VAL A 78 -34.40 -0.13 19.72
CA VAL A 78 -33.80 -1.47 19.75
C VAL A 78 -34.62 -2.33 20.71
N PRO A 79 -35.43 -3.30 20.23
CA PRO A 79 -36.27 -4.12 21.09
C PRO A 79 -35.46 -4.92 22.13
N ALA A 80 -36.11 -5.36 23.20
CA ALA A 80 -35.46 -6.13 24.26
C ALA A 80 -34.84 -7.42 23.72
N GLY A 81 -33.56 -7.65 24.01
CA GLY A 81 -32.80 -8.81 23.54
C GLY A 81 -32.26 -8.71 22.12
N GLU A 82 -32.63 -7.67 21.35
CA GLU A 82 -32.21 -7.50 19.96
C GLU A 82 -30.84 -6.84 19.83
N THR A 83 -30.21 -7.08 18.68
CA THR A 83 -28.95 -6.45 18.27
C THR A 83 -29.10 -5.92 16.85
N LEU A 84 -28.78 -4.64 16.65
CA LEU A 84 -28.67 -4.03 15.33
C LEU A 84 -27.20 -3.87 14.96
N SER A 85 -26.87 -4.10 13.68
CA SER A 85 -25.51 -3.98 13.16
C SER A 85 -25.44 -2.80 12.21
N LEU A 86 -24.62 -1.80 12.57
CA LEU A 86 -24.35 -0.61 11.77
C LEU A 86 -22.97 -0.75 11.14
N ASN A 87 -22.86 -0.61 9.83
CA ASN A 87 -21.58 -0.62 9.13
C ASN A 87 -21.22 0.78 8.66
N LEU A 88 -19.98 1.18 8.91
CA LEU A 88 -19.32 2.34 8.32
C LEU A 88 -18.12 1.85 7.51
N VAL A 89 -18.11 2.14 6.21
CA VAL A 89 -16.96 1.88 5.34
C VAL A 89 -16.22 3.20 5.10
N VAL A 90 -14.90 3.17 5.32
CA VAL A 90 -14.00 4.29 5.05
C VAL A 90 -12.79 3.80 4.24
N ARG A 91 -12.12 4.73 3.57
CA ARG A 91 -10.81 4.51 2.96
C ARG A 91 -9.72 5.16 3.79
N SER A 92 -8.63 4.44 4.08
CA SER A 92 -7.45 5.04 4.69
C SER A 92 -6.77 6.00 3.71
N ALA A 93 -6.20 7.10 4.22
CA ALA A 93 -5.51 8.08 3.38
C ALA A 93 -4.27 7.48 2.70
N ASP A 94 -3.89 8.08 1.56
CA ASP A 94 -2.66 7.73 0.86
C ASP A 94 -1.42 8.23 1.61
N GLY A 95 -0.30 7.50 1.49
CA GLY A 95 1.00 7.94 2.01
C GLY A 95 1.16 7.89 3.54
N LEU A 96 0.32 7.14 4.23
CA LEU A 96 0.45 6.94 5.67
C LEU A 96 1.74 6.15 5.99
N ALA A 97 2.45 6.63 7.00
CA ALA A 97 3.69 6.00 7.45
C ALA A 97 3.45 4.65 8.14
N ASP A 98 4.47 3.80 8.11
CA ASP A 98 4.47 2.51 8.81
C ASP A 98 4.27 2.72 10.32
N GLY A 99 3.35 1.98 10.92
CA GLY A 99 3.06 2.05 12.37
C GLY A 99 2.06 3.15 12.77
N VAL A 100 1.47 3.89 11.83
CA VAL A 100 0.30 4.74 12.12
C VAL A 100 -0.84 3.86 12.65
N VAL A 101 -1.58 4.35 13.65
CA VAL A 101 -2.73 3.67 14.24
C VAL A 101 -3.97 4.51 14.02
N ILE A 102 -4.92 3.99 13.25
CA ILE A 102 -6.23 4.60 13.05
C ILE A 102 -7.12 4.15 14.21
N VAL A 103 -7.67 5.11 14.95
CA VAL A 103 -8.54 4.84 16.11
C VAL A 103 -9.95 5.29 15.78
N ALA A 104 -10.91 4.37 15.84
CA ALA A 104 -12.33 4.66 15.74
C ALA A 104 -12.98 4.54 17.11
N GLN A 105 -13.84 5.49 17.46
CA GLN A 105 -14.58 5.47 18.72
C GLN A 105 -16.05 5.79 18.46
N ALA A 106 -16.91 4.79 18.66
CA ALA A 106 -18.35 4.97 18.62
C ALA A 106 -18.85 5.52 19.94
N ARG A 107 -19.91 6.33 19.88
CA ARG A 107 -20.63 6.80 21.05
C ARG A 107 -22.13 6.67 20.85
N GLY A 108 -22.88 6.39 21.92
CA GLY A 108 -24.33 6.32 21.81
C GLY A 108 -25.07 6.53 23.12
N THR A 109 -26.35 6.86 22.99
CA THR A 109 -27.30 7.07 24.09
C THR A 109 -28.64 6.44 23.74
N ALA A 110 -29.40 6.02 24.76
CA ALA A 110 -30.76 5.49 24.61
C ALA A 110 -31.70 6.19 25.60
N ALA A 111 -32.89 6.59 25.13
CA ALA A 111 -33.86 7.33 25.94
C ALA A 111 -34.36 6.56 27.17
N ALA A 112 -34.53 5.24 27.06
CA ALA A 112 -35.01 4.38 28.15
C ALA A 112 -33.89 3.67 28.93
N ASP A 113 -32.61 3.96 28.66
CA ASP A 113 -31.50 3.43 29.45
C ASP A 113 -31.30 4.29 30.71
N PRO A 114 -31.51 3.75 31.92
CA PRO A 114 -31.49 4.52 33.16
C PRO A 114 -30.09 5.07 33.51
N ARG A 115 -29.03 4.62 32.83
CA ARG A 115 -27.71 5.24 33.00
C ARG A 115 -27.71 6.66 32.46
N GLY A 116 -28.42 6.94 31.36
CA GLY A 116 -28.41 8.25 30.69
C GLY A 116 -27.02 8.73 30.25
N GLU A 117 -25.99 7.90 30.40
CA GLU A 117 -24.60 8.21 30.09
C GLU A 117 -24.31 7.92 28.61
N GLN A 118 -23.40 8.69 28.04
CA GLN A 118 -22.85 8.41 26.71
C GLN A 118 -21.98 7.16 26.80
N LEU A 119 -22.46 6.05 26.24
CA LEU A 119 -21.67 4.84 26.07
C LEU A 119 -20.61 5.08 25.01
N SER A 120 -19.46 4.42 25.13
CA SER A 120 -18.44 4.44 24.09
C SER A 120 -17.73 3.10 23.96
N ASN A 121 -17.31 2.82 22.73
CA ASN A 121 -16.47 1.67 22.41
C ASN A 121 -15.44 2.11 21.37
N GLU A 122 -14.22 1.58 21.47
CA GLU A 122 -13.12 1.94 20.57
C GLU A 122 -12.50 0.70 19.93
N VAL A 123 -12.01 0.86 18.70
CA VAL A 123 -11.22 -0.13 18.01
C VAL A 123 -10.03 0.55 17.33
N ARG A 124 -8.92 -0.19 17.21
CA ARG A 124 -7.68 0.27 16.60
C ARG A 124 -7.37 -0.56 15.38
N VAL A 125 -6.98 0.10 14.30
CA VAL A 125 -6.50 -0.50 13.05
C VAL A 125 -5.07 -0.03 12.84
N ASN A 126 -4.16 -0.97 12.59
CA ASN A 126 -2.76 -0.65 12.33
C ASN A 126 -2.55 -0.40 10.83
N VAL A 127 -1.72 0.58 10.51
CA VAL A 127 -1.28 0.85 9.15
C VAL A 127 0.13 0.31 8.97
N ASN A 128 0.28 -0.58 8.00
CA ASN A 128 1.57 -1.01 7.51
C ASN A 128 1.85 -0.27 6.19
N ALA A 129 3.04 0.31 6.06
CA ALA A 129 3.42 0.86 4.77
C ALA A 129 3.54 -0.27 3.74
N LEU A 130 2.99 -0.07 2.54
CA LEU A 130 3.26 -0.97 1.43
C LEU A 130 4.77 -0.88 1.11
N ARG A 131 5.49 -1.99 1.31
CA ARG A 131 6.93 -2.09 1.08
C ARG A 131 7.17 -2.66 -0.31
N VAL A 132 7.61 -1.83 -1.23
CA VAL A 132 7.83 -2.19 -2.63
C VAL A 132 9.16 -1.65 -3.11
N ALA A 133 9.92 -2.45 -3.85
CA ALA A 133 11.05 -1.92 -4.59
C ALA A 133 10.53 -1.27 -5.88
N ASN A 134 11.28 -0.31 -6.41
CA ASN A 134 10.95 0.30 -7.70
C ASN A 134 12.28 0.64 -8.37
N LEU A 135 12.64 -0.12 -9.39
CA LEU A 135 13.91 0.02 -10.07
C LEU A 135 13.82 1.11 -11.15
N GLU A 136 14.93 1.78 -11.39
CA GLU A 136 15.18 2.64 -12.54
C GLU A 136 16.51 2.21 -13.16
N VAL A 137 16.56 2.18 -14.50
CA VAL A 137 17.77 1.84 -15.24
C VAL A 137 18.13 3.01 -16.13
N LEU A 138 19.40 3.44 -16.07
CA LEU A 138 19.95 4.42 -16.97
C LEU A 138 21.24 3.88 -17.56
N LYS A 139 21.33 3.85 -18.89
CA LYS A 139 22.54 3.46 -19.59
C LYS A 139 23.07 4.62 -20.43
N THR A 140 24.35 4.93 -20.28
CA THR A 140 25.00 6.04 -20.97
C THR A 140 26.32 5.59 -21.60
N PRO A 141 26.56 5.89 -22.88
CA PRO A 141 27.88 5.69 -23.48
C PRO A 141 28.86 6.75 -22.97
N ALA A 142 30.13 6.39 -22.83
CA ALA A 142 31.20 7.30 -22.43
C ALA A 142 31.45 8.41 -23.47
N ALA A 143 31.12 8.15 -24.74
CA ALA A 143 31.18 9.12 -25.82
C ALA A 143 29.99 8.94 -26.77
N PRO A 144 29.44 10.02 -27.35
CA PRO A 144 28.32 9.93 -28.30
C PRO A 144 28.73 9.38 -29.67
N ARG A 145 30.04 9.20 -29.91
CA ARG A 145 30.63 8.71 -31.16
C ARG A 145 31.87 7.87 -30.82
N VAL A 146 32.13 6.86 -31.64
CA VAL A 146 33.27 5.94 -31.54
C VAL A 146 33.75 5.62 -32.96
N LEU A 147 35.05 5.45 -33.17
CA LEU A 147 35.59 5.07 -34.48
C LEU A 147 35.45 3.56 -34.71
N ALA A 148 35.33 3.16 -35.98
CA ALA A 148 35.42 1.75 -36.33
C ALA A 148 36.81 1.21 -35.93
N GLY A 149 36.85 0.06 -35.26
CA GLY A 149 38.06 -0.53 -34.70
C GLY A 149 38.35 -0.14 -33.25
N GLU A 150 37.57 0.76 -32.65
CA GLU A 150 37.69 1.15 -31.24
C GLU A 150 36.61 0.51 -30.36
N SER A 151 36.76 0.68 -29.04
CA SER A 151 35.80 0.20 -28.05
C SER A 151 34.89 1.33 -27.55
N ILE A 152 33.62 1.02 -27.33
CA ILE A 152 32.67 1.87 -26.62
C ILE A 152 32.43 1.34 -25.22
N THR A 153 32.60 2.21 -24.22
CA THR A 153 32.27 1.89 -22.82
C THR A 153 30.90 2.46 -22.49
N TYR A 154 30.02 1.61 -21.95
CA TYR A 154 28.73 2.00 -21.40
C TYR A 154 28.77 1.93 -19.87
N THR A 155 28.17 2.94 -19.23
CA THR A 155 27.87 2.92 -17.79
C THR A 155 26.38 2.61 -17.63
N ILE A 156 26.04 1.60 -16.84
CA ILE A 156 24.66 1.22 -16.51
C ILE A 156 24.47 1.50 -15.03
N ARG A 157 23.50 2.36 -14.69
CA ARG A 157 23.10 2.63 -13.30
C ARG A 157 21.74 2.02 -13.06
N VAL A 158 21.64 1.21 -12.03
CA VAL A 158 20.38 0.62 -11.56
C VAL A 158 20.10 1.16 -10.18
N ARG A 159 19.05 1.96 -10.05
CA ARG A 159 18.67 2.61 -8.80
C ARG A 159 17.38 2.01 -8.28
N ASN A 160 17.26 1.84 -6.97
CA ASN A 160 16.00 1.50 -6.33
C ASN A 160 15.40 2.76 -5.70
N ILE A 161 14.40 3.34 -6.33
CA ILE A 161 13.65 4.51 -5.84
C ILE A 161 12.46 4.11 -4.95
N GLY A 162 12.24 2.82 -4.74
CA GLY A 162 11.23 2.28 -3.82
C GLY A 162 11.63 2.37 -2.35
N ASN A 163 10.68 2.04 -1.47
CA ASN A 163 10.84 2.07 -0.02
C ASN A 163 11.21 0.70 0.60
N ALA A 164 11.36 -0.33 -0.23
CA ALA A 164 11.86 -1.65 0.13
C ALA A 164 13.10 -2.01 -0.68
N ALA A 165 13.94 -2.89 -0.15
CA ALA A 165 15.10 -3.40 -0.88
C ALA A 165 14.68 -4.29 -2.07
N ALA A 166 15.33 -4.13 -3.22
CA ALA A 166 15.18 -5.01 -4.37
C ALA A 166 16.20 -6.15 -4.25
N ARG A 167 15.76 -7.40 -4.16
CA ARG A 167 16.66 -8.56 -4.05
C ARG A 167 16.75 -9.32 -5.35
N ASN A 168 17.85 -10.05 -5.50
CA ASN A 168 18.14 -10.89 -6.66
C ASN A 168 17.88 -10.13 -7.98
N VAL A 169 18.37 -8.89 -8.05
CA VAL A 169 18.18 -8.03 -9.21
C VAL A 169 19.00 -8.61 -10.36
N LEU A 170 18.31 -9.02 -11.42
CA LEU A 170 18.91 -9.47 -12.66
C LEU A 170 19.00 -8.29 -13.62
N VAL A 171 20.21 -7.93 -14.01
CA VAL A 171 20.45 -6.95 -15.07
C VAL A 171 20.94 -7.70 -16.31
N THR A 172 20.34 -7.43 -17.46
CA THR A 172 20.71 -8.04 -18.73
C THR A 172 20.94 -6.99 -19.80
N ASP A 173 21.89 -7.24 -20.68
CA ASP A 173 22.21 -6.35 -21.79
C ASP A 173 22.52 -7.17 -23.06
N ALA A 174 21.61 -7.11 -24.03
CA ALA A 174 21.81 -7.79 -25.30
C ALA A 174 22.74 -6.95 -26.19
N LEU A 175 23.82 -7.57 -26.67
CA LEU A 175 24.78 -6.88 -27.51
C LEU A 175 24.11 -6.46 -28.83
N PRO A 176 24.29 -5.20 -29.27
CA PRO A 176 23.81 -4.77 -30.56
C PRO A 176 24.50 -5.57 -31.68
N ALA A 177 23.78 -5.81 -32.77
CA ALA A 177 24.34 -6.48 -33.94
C ALA A 177 25.59 -5.75 -34.44
N GLY A 178 26.65 -6.51 -34.75
CA GLY A 178 27.91 -5.96 -35.22
C GLY A 178 28.80 -5.37 -34.12
N THR A 179 28.54 -5.64 -32.83
CA THR A 179 29.46 -5.34 -31.73
C THR A 179 30.10 -6.62 -31.19
N VAL A 180 31.23 -6.49 -30.50
CA VAL A 180 31.96 -7.61 -29.89
C VAL A 180 32.06 -7.37 -28.38
N PHE A 181 31.76 -8.39 -27.57
CA PHE A 181 31.97 -8.29 -26.12
C PHE A 181 33.46 -8.21 -25.79
N GLU A 182 33.87 -7.23 -25.00
CA GLU A 182 35.26 -7.14 -24.52
C GLU A 182 35.35 -7.36 -23.01
N SER A 183 34.58 -6.62 -22.22
CA SER A 183 34.58 -6.79 -20.77
C SER A 183 33.31 -6.25 -20.11
N ALA A 184 33.05 -6.73 -18.89
CA ALA A 184 32.03 -6.21 -17.99
C ALA A 184 32.58 -6.15 -16.57
N SER A 185 32.18 -5.13 -15.79
CA SER A 185 32.50 -5.07 -14.36
C SER A 185 31.55 -5.92 -13.53
N MET A 186 31.79 -5.98 -12.21
CA MET A 186 30.88 -6.60 -11.23
C MET A 186 30.49 -8.05 -11.53
N GLY A 187 31.40 -8.82 -12.15
CA GLY A 187 31.17 -10.23 -12.48
C GLY A 187 30.15 -10.46 -13.59
N GLY A 188 29.91 -9.47 -14.47
CA GLY A 188 29.04 -9.63 -15.63
C GLY A 188 29.49 -10.78 -16.52
N THR A 189 28.59 -11.73 -16.79
CA THR A 189 28.88 -12.91 -17.60
C THR A 189 28.28 -12.75 -18.99
N PHE A 190 29.09 -12.92 -20.03
CA PHE A 190 28.63 -12.94 -21.41
C PHE A 190 28.31 -14.36 -21.86
N ALA A 191 27.09 -14.59 -22.32
CA ALA A 191 26.66 -15.85 -22.91
C ALA A 191 25.61 -15.60 -24.00
N ALA A 192 25.73 -16.31 -25.12
CA ALA A 192 24.75 -16.29 -26.21
C ALA A 192 24.33 -14.88 -26.69
N GLY A 193 25.26 -13.91 -26.73
CA GLY A 193 24.98 -12.55 -27.21
C GLY A 193 24.46 -11.58 -26.13
N THR A 194 24.34 -12.01 -24.88
CA THR A 194 23.83 -11.19 -23.77
C THR A 194 24.80 -11.19 -22.61
N VAL A 195 25.02 -10.03 -22.00
CA VAL A 195 25.72 -9.91 -20.71
C VAL A 195 24.68 -9.89 -19.59
N SER A 196 24.95 -10.62 -18.51
CA SER A 196 24.06 -10.68 -17.35
C SER A 196 24.81 -10.42 -16.05
N TRP A 197 24.19 -9.67 -15.14
CA TRP A 197 24.66 -9.42 -13.79
C TRP A 197 23.59 -9.86 -12.79
N ASN A 198 24.02 -10.53 -11.73
CA ASN A 198 23.16 -10.85 -10.58
C ASN A 198 23.60 -9.99 -9.40
N ILE A 199 22.75 -9.05 -9.01
CA ILE A 199 22.99 -8.17 -7.87
C ILE A 199 22.13 -8.70 -6.71
N ALA A 200 22.79 -9.13 -5.63
CA ALA A 200 22.10 -9.78 -4.52
C ALA A 200 21.02 -8.87 -3.89
N GLU A 201 21.34 -7.60 -3.71
CA GLU A 201 20.40 -6.62 -3.17
C GLU A 201 20.78 -5.19 -3.61
N ILE A 202 19.77 -4.39 -3.91
CA ILE A 202 19.84 -2.92 -3.98
C ILE A 202 18.90 -2.39 -2.90
N ALA A 203 19.47 -1.87 -1.80
CA ALA A 203 18.69 -1.31 -0.70
C ALA A 203 17.76 -0.18 -1.16
N ALA A 204 16.71 0.12 -0.39
CA ALA A 204 15.83 1.25 -0.66
C ALA A 204 16.63 2.56 -0.76
N GLY A 205 16.43 3.32 -1.85
CA GLY A 205 17.20 4.52 -2.17
C GLY A 205 18.63 4.26 -2.69
N GLY A 206 19.07 3.00 -2.75
CA GLY A 206 20.41 2.60 -3.19
C GLY A 206 20.58 2.56 -4.71
N GLU A 207 21.84 2.43 -5.15
CA GLU A 207 22.22 2.34 -6.57
C GLU A 207 23.36 1.34 -6.76
N ALA A 208 23.31 0.60 -7.88
CA ALA A 208 24.42 -0.18 -8.41
C ALA A 208 24.91 0.42 -9.74
N THR A 209 26.23 0.55 -9.91
CA THR A 209 26.85 1.01 -11.15
C THR A 209 27.64 -0.12 -11.79
N LEU A 210 27.33 -0.42 -13.05
CA LEU A 210 27.97 -1.45 -13.87
C LEU A 210 28.62 -0.79 -15.09
N THR A 211 29.64 -1.45 -15.65
CA THR A 211 30.26 -1.04 -16.91
C THR A 211 30.26 -2.20 -17.90
N LEU A 212 30.01 -1.88 -19.16
CA LEU A 212 30.05 -2.80 -20.30
C LEU A 212 30.92 -2.18 -21.39
N VAL A 213 31.95 -2.90 -21.83
CA VAL A 213 32.84 -2.48 -22.92
C VAL A 213 32.58 -3.38 -24.13
N LEU A 214 32.24 -2.74 -25.25
CA LEU A 214 31.99 -3.40 -26.52
C LEU A 214 33.00 -2.90 -27.57
N GLY A 215 33.60 -3.81 -28.32
CA GLY A 215 34.43 -3.51 -29.47
C GLY A 215 33.59 -3.25 -30.72
N ILE A 216 33.98 -2.25 -31.50
CA ILE A 216 33.38 -1.93 -32.80
C ILE A 216 34.28 -2.48 -33.91
N PRO A 217 33.81 -3.42 -34.74
CA PRO A 217 34.60 -3.96 -35.85
C PRO A 217 35.13 -2.88 -36.78
N ALA A 218 36.38 -3.03 -37.25
CA ALA A 218 37.06 -2.05 -38.11
C ALA A 218 36.39 -1.85 -39.48
N ASN A 219 35.54 -2.79 -39.91
CA ASN A 219 34.75 -2.72 -41.14
C ASN A 219 33.36 -2.09 -40.93
N THR A 220 33.04 -1.58 -39.74
CA THR A 220 31.77 -0.89 -39.47
C THR A 220 31.67 0.38 -40.32
N ALA A 221 30.57 0.54 -41.05
CA ALA A 221 30.37 1.68 -41.93
C ALA A 221 30.22 3.00 -41.14
N ALA A 222 30.78 4.08 -41.67
CA ALA A 222 30.60 5.41 -41.09
C ALA A 222 29.11 5.78 -41.04
N GLY A 223 28.64 6.26 -39.90
CA GLY A 223 27.24 6.65 -39.68
C GLY A 223 26.33 5.53 -39.17
N THR A 224 26.83 4.30 -38.95
CA THR A 224 26.06 3.25 -38.25
C THR A 224 25.66 3.72 -36.84
N VAL A 225 24.38 3.55 -36.49
CA VAL A 225 23.84 3.87 -35.17
C VAL A 225 23.79 2.61 -34.33
N ILE A 226 24.49 2.61 -33.20
CA ILE A 226 24.50 1.51 -32.24
C ILE A 226 23.52 1.84 -31.11
N ARG A 227 22.39 1.13 -31.08
CA ARG A 227 21.42 1.21 -29.98
C ARG A 227 21.63 0.04 -29.05
N ASN A 228 21.85 0.32 -27.77
CA ASN A 228 22.12 -0.69 -26.77
C ASN A 228 21.29 -0.38 -25.53
N VAL A 229 20.54 -1.37 -25.06
CA VAL A 229 19.55 -1.25 -24.00
C VAL A 229 19.88 -2.29 -22.93
N ALA A 230 19.93 -1.84 -21.68
CA ALA A 230 19.99 -2.66 -20.50
C ALA A 230 18.59 -2.79 -19.91
N VAL A 231 18.29 -3.97 -19.38
CA VAL A 231 17.04 -4.28 -18.68
C VAL A 231 17.38 -4.74 -17.27
N ALA A 232 16.72 -4.21 -16.25
CA ALA A 232 16.80 -4.70 -14.87
C ALA A 232 15.45 -5.26 -14.42
N ASN A 233 15.49 -6.34 -13.66
CA ASN A 233 14.29 -7.00 -13.15
C ASN A 233 14.51 -7.54 -11.73
N SER A 234 13.48 -7.48 -10.91
CA SER A 234 13.41 -8.11 -9.59
C SER A 234 11.96 -8.46 -9.28
N ALA A 235 11.72 -9.56 -8.58
CA ALA A 235 10.37 -9.91 -8.11
C ALA A 235 9.83 -8.94 -7.05
N ASP A 236 10.71 -8.14 -6.42
CA ASP A 236 10.33 -7.11 -5.44
C ASP A 236 9.87 -5.79 -6.09
N ASP A 237 10.02 -5.66 -7.43
CA ASP A 237 9.52 -4.55 -8.24
C ASP A 237 8.32 -5.04 -9.09
N PRO A 238 7.07 -4.76 -8.67
CA PRO A 238 5.87 -5.26 -9.34
C PRO A 238 5.64 -4.60 -10.71
N ASP A 239 6.29 -3.47 -10.96
CA ASP A 239 6.19 -2.71 -12.21
C ASP A 239 7.40 -2.96 -13.13
N GLY A 240 8.24 -3.95 -12.80
CA GLY A 240 9.36 -4.41 -13.63
C GLY A 240 8.90 -5.34 -14.78
N PRO A 241 9.76 -5.58 -15.79
CA PRO A 241 11.16 -5.15 -15.89
C PRO A 241 11.30 -3.66 -16.31
N LYS A 242 12.46 -3.07 -16.02
CA LYS A 242 12.79 -1.67 -16.30
C LYS A 242 13.88 -1.60 -17.36
N GLU A 243 13.70 -0.73 -18.34
CA GLU A 243 14.64 -0.49 -19.44
C GLU A 243 15.05 0.98 -19.51
N ASN A 244 16.19 1.26 -20.14
CA ASN A 244 16.74 2.60 -20.31
C ASN A 244 16.45 3.25 -21.66
#